data_AF-A0A7X5I5A3-F1
#
_entry.id   AF-A0A7X5I5A3-F1
#
_cell.length_a   1.000
_cell.length_b   1.000
_cell.length_c   1.000
_cell.angle_alpha   90.00
_cell.angle_beta   90.00
_cell.angle_gamma   90.00
#
_symmetry.space_group_name_H-M   'P 1'
#
loop_
_entity.id
_entity.type
_entity.pdbx_description
1 polymer ?
#
loop_
_entity_poly.entity_id
_entity_poly.type
_entity_poly.pdbx_seq_one_letter_code
_entity_poly.pdbx_strand_id
1 'polypeptide(L)'
;MYCKNCGKEIDNNLVQCPYCNTPVIQNHINIEDSGSIWWGVLGCCVPIVGLVLYIVWKDTKPKCGKKAGIGAIIGFVLGILITIIIYLFVFYVFAVIGEMGGMY
;
A
#
# COMPACT_ATOMS: atom_id res chain seq x y z
N MET A 1 15.73 2.95 26.61
CA MET A 1 15.48 4.41 26.74
C MET A 1 15.88 4.89 28.14
N TYR A 2 15.93 6.19 28.45
CA TYR A 2 16.21 6.68 29.81
C TYR A 2 14.96 7.28 30.46
N CYS A 3 14.80 7.05 31.75
CA CYS A 3 13.73 7.60 32.58
C CYS A 3 13.91 9.12 32.77
N LYS A 4 12.95 9.95 32.29
CA LYS A 4 13.03 11.41 32.41
C LYS A 4 13.06 11.93 33.85
N ASN A 5 12.48 11.18 34.79
CA ASN A 5 12.44 11.57 36.20
C ASN A 5 13.69 11.13 36.99
N CYS A 6 14.26 9.98 36.62
CA CYS A 6 15.23 9.29 37.45
C CYS A 6 16.59 9.06 36.79
N GLY A 7 16.74 9.36 35.50
CA GLY A 7 18.00 9.31 34.75
C GLY A 7 18.55 7.90 34.47
N LYS A 8 17.89 6.86 34.97
CA LYS A 8 18.33 5.46 34.79
C LYS A 8 17.90 4.93 33.43
N GLU A 9 18.71 4.04 32.88
CA GLU A 9 18.34 3.24 31.70
C GLU A 9 17.20 2.29 32.06
N ILE A 10 16.20 2.24 31.18
CA ILE A 10 14.99 1.42 31.33
C ILE A 10 14.64 0.78 29.98
N ASP A 11 14.07 -0.42 30.06
CA ASP A 11 13.58 -1.15 28.89
C ASP A 11 12.40 -0.41 28.24
N ASN A 12 12.27 -0.54 26.93
CA ASN A 12 11.29 0.17 26.12
C ASN A 12 9.86 -0.39 26.26
N ASN A 13 9.67 -1.54 26.92
CA ASN A 13 8.37 -2.19 27.10
C ASN A 13 7.76 -2.03 28.50
N LEU A 14 8.38 -1.25 29.39
CA LEU A 14 7.88 -1.02 30.75
C LEU A 14 6.89 0.14 30.78
N VAL A 15 5.66 -0.09 31.27
CA VAL A 15 4.63 0.96 31.46
C VAL A 15 5.00 1.88 32.63
N GLN A 16 5.80 1.36 33.57
CA GLN A 16 6.20 2.07 34.78
C GLN A 16 7.67 1.80 35.09
N CYS A 17 8.39 2.84 35.49
CA CYS A 17 9.80 2.70 35.85
C CYS A 17 9.94 1.92 37.17
N PRO A 18 10.71 0.83 37.22
CA PRO A 18 10.85 0.00 38.44
C PRO A 18 11.63 0.70 39.56
N TYR A 19 12.32 1.81 39.27
CA TYR A 19 13.16 2.50 40.24
C TYR A 19 12.54 3.75 40.87
N CYS A 20 11.57 4.37 40.22
CA CYS A 20 10.94 5.60 40.72
C CYS A 20 9.42 5.58 40.63
N ASN A 21 8.84 4.46 40.16
CA ASN A 21 7.40 4.27 39.97
C ASN A 21 6.71 5.33 39.10
N THR A 22 7.43 6.18 38.37
CA THR A 22 6.77 7.10 37.44
C THR A 22 6.32 6.36 36.19
N PRO A 23 5.12 6.66 35.66
CA PRO A 23 4.68 6.12 34.38
C PRO A 23 5.68 6.55 33.31
N VAL A 24 6.12 5.58 32.52
CA VAL A 24 6.98 5.83 31.36
C VAL A 24 6.02 6.11 30.21
N ILE A 25 6.01 7.35 29.73
CA ILE A 25 5.32 7.68 28.49
C ILE A 25 6.10 6.97 27.38
N GLN A 26 5.67 5.75 27.08
CA GLN A 26 6.10 5.07 25.87
C GLN A 26 5.56 5.93 24.74
N ASN A 27 6.44 6.71 24.11
CA ASN A 27 6.23 7.13 22.73
C ASN A 27 6.29 5.85 21.87
N HIS A 28 5.30 4.97 22.03
CA HIS A 28 4.80 4.25 20.89
C HIS A 28 4.48 5.37 19.92
N ILE A 29 5.35 5.55 18.93
CA ILE A 29 4.96 6.25 17.73
C ILE A 29 3.80 5.41 17.24
N ASN A 30 2.60 5.79 17.68
CA ASN A 30 1.35 5.32 17.16
C ASN A 30 1.32 6.01 15.81
N ILE A 31 2.13 5.49 14.89
CA ILE A 31 2.12 5.91 13.52
C ILE A 31 0.69 5.63 13.14
N GLU A 32 -0.09 6.70 12.98
CA GLU A 32 -1.51 6.62 12.73
C GLU A 32 -1.71 5.56 11.63
N ASP A 33 -2.18 4.39 12.05
CA ASP A 33 -2.46 3.24 11.20
C ASP A 33 -3.83 3.52 10.52
N SER A 34 -4.03 4.80 10.15
CA SER A 34 -5.09 5.24 9.29
C SER A 34 -4.71 4.69 7.92
N GLY A 35 -5.16 3.46 7.67
CA GLY A 35 -5.05 2.81 6.38
C GLY A 35 -5.88 3.60 5.36
N SER A 36 -5.39 4.78 5.00
CA SER A 36 -6.01 5.71 4.10
C SER A 36 -6.13 5.03 2.75
N ILE A 37 -7.34 5.09 2.19
CA ILE A 37 -7.71 4.49 0.90
C ILE A 37 -6.70 4.86 -0.20
N TRP A 38 -6.08 6.04 -0.09
CA TRP A 38 -4.98 6.53 -0.92
C TRP A 38 -3.81 5.55 -1.12
N TRP A 39 -3.46 4.73 -0.14
CA TRP A 39 -2.39 3.72 -0.30
C TRP A 39 -2.79 2.59 -1.26
N GLY A 40 -4.09 2.26 -1.31
CA GLY A 40 -4.62 1.33 -2.31
C GLY A 40 -4.71 1.95 -3.70
N VAL A 41 -5.04 3.24 -3.80
CA VAL A 41 -5.11 3.98 -5.08
C VAL A 41 -3.73 4.12 -5.72
N LEU A 42 -2.69 4.41 -4.93
CA LEU A 42 -1.30 4.42 -5.41
C LEU A 42 -0.87 3.04 -5.93
N GLY A 43 -1.25 1.97 -5.23
CA GLY A 43 -1.04 0.60 -5.70
C GLY A 43 -1.76 0.29 -7.01
N CYS A 44 -2.97 0.82 -7.19
CA CYS A 44 -3.78 0.63 -8.39
C CYS A 44 -3.16 1.29 -9.64
N CYS A 45 -2.65 2.52 -9.52
CA CYS A 45 -2.04 3.24 -10.65
C CYS A 45 -0.65 2.70 -11.03
N VAL A 46 0.12 2.17 -10.08
CA VAL A 46 1.46 1.64 -10.35
C VAL A 46 1.65 0.32 -9.60
N PRO A 47 1.27 -0.83 -10.19
CA PRO A 47 1.26 -2.12 -9.51
C PRO A 47 2.63 -2.54 -8.96
N ILE A 48 3.71 -2.14 -9.63
CA ILE A 48 5.09 -2.39 -9.17
C ILE A 48 5.39 -1.65 -7.85
N VAL A 49 4.99 -0.39 -7.75
CA VAL A 49 5.21 0.43 -6.55
C VAL A 49 4.38 -0.08 -5.38
N GLY A 50 3.15 -0.55 -5.65
CA GLY A 50 2.32 -1.19 -4.63
C GLY A 50 2.91 -2.50 -4.08
N LEU A 51 3.54 -3.32 -4.92
CA LEU A 51 4.24 -4.55 -4.49
C LEU A 51 5.49 -4.23 -3.64
N VAL A 52 6.26 -3.21 -4.02
CA VAL A 52 7.44 -2.75 -3.26
C VAL A 52 7.04 -2.16 -1.90
N LEU A 53 5.99 -1.33 -1.86
CA LEU A 53 5.44 -0.78 -0.61
C LEU A 53 4.92 -1.89 0.33
N TYR A 54 4.31 -2.94 -0.22
CA TYR A 54 3.88 -4.11 0.57
C TYR A 54 5.07 -4.79 1.26
N ILE A 55 6.20 -4.98 0.56
CA ILE A 55 7.39 -5.62 1.12
C ILE A 55 8.06 -4.73 2.17
N VAL A 56 8.26 -3.44 1.87
CA VAL A 56 8.89 -2.47 2.79
C VAL A 56 8.09 -2.30 4.08
N TRP A 57 6.75 -2.36 4.02
CA TRP A 57 5.89 -2.21 5.20
C TRP A 57 5.43 -3.50 5.85
N LYS A 58 5.93 -4.66 5.41
CA LYS A 58 5.50 -5.93 6.01
C LYS A 58 5.80 -6.00 7.50
N ASP A 59 6.94 -5.45 7.92
CA ASP A 59 7.43 -5.54 9.30
C ASP A 59 7.12 -4.26 10.11
N THR A 60 6.99 -3.11 9.46
CA THR A 60 6.76 -1.82 10.14
C THR A 60 5.29 -1.41 10.23
N LYS A 61 4.45 -1.71 9.22
CA LYS A 61 3.04 -1.27 9.13
C LYS A 61 2.17 -2.29 8.38
N PRO A 62 1.83 -3.44 8.99
CA PRO A 62 1.20 -4.56 8.29
C PRO A 62 -0.20 -4.23 7.74
N LYS A 63 -0.95 -3.30 8.34
CA LYS A 63 -2.30 -2.92 7.86
C LYS A 63 -2.26 -2.05 6.61
N CYS A 64 -1.37 -1.06 6.57
CA CYS A 64 -1.14 -0.21 5.39
C CYS A 64 -0.51 -1.00 4.23
N GLY A 65 0.46 -1.87 4.53
CA GLY A 65 1.04 -2.78 3.54
C GLY A 65 -0.03 -3.61 2.84
N LYS A 66 -0.89 -4.30 3.60
CA LYS A 66 -1.96 -5.13 3.01
C LYS A 66 -2.90 -4.36 2.07
N LYS A 67 -3.27 -3.12 2.41
CA LYS A 67 -4.12 -2.27 1.55
C LYS A 67 -3.42 -1.87 0.25
N ALA A 68 -2.14 -1.50 0.31
CA ALA A 68 -1.34 -1.17 -0.87
C ALA A 68 -1.14 -2.40 -1.78
N GLY A 69 -0.86 -3.57 -1.20
CA GLY A 69 -0.72 -4.83 -1.93
C GLY A 69 -2.01 -5.28 -2.62
N ILE A 70 -3.16 -5.16 -1.95
CA ILE A 70 -4.48 -5.47 -2.55
C ILE A 70 -4.78 -4.51 -3.71
N GLY A 71 -4.48 -3.21 -3.55
CA GLY A 71 -4.63 -2.22 -4.63
C GLY A 71 -3.78 -2.54 -5.86
N ALA A 72 -2.55 -3.05 -5.67
CA ALA A 72 -1.66 -3.46 -6.76
C ALA A 72 -2.20 -4.62 -7.60
N ILE A 73 -2.73 -5.66 -6.94
CA ILE A 73 -3.30 -6.83 -7.62
C ILE A 73 -4.56 -6.42 -8.41
N ILE A 74 -5.44 -5.63 -7.78
CA ILE A 74 -6.67 -5.16 -8.42
C ILE A 74 -6.35 -4.29 -9.64
N GLY A 75 -5.41 -3.35 -9.53
CA GLY A 75 -5.00 -2.49 -10.64
C GLY A 75 -4.38 -3.28 -11.80
N PHE A 76 -3.55 -4.28 -11.51
CA PHE A 76 -2.96 -5.13 -12.53
C PHE A 76 -4.01 -5.93 -13.32
N VAL A 77 -4.96 -6.54 -12.61
CA VAL A 77 -6.04 -7.33 -13.24
C VAL A 77 -6.98 -6.45 -14.07
N LEU A 78 -7.41 -5.30 -13.53
CA LEU A 78 -8.24 -4.35 -14.26
C LEU A 78 -7.54 -3.78 -15.50
N GLY A 79 -6.26 -3.42 -15.37
CA GLY A 79 -5.47 -2.91 -16.49
C GLY A 79 -5.36 -3.92 -17.63
N ILE A 80 -5.12 -5.20 -17.32
CA ILE A 80 -5.07 -6.27 -18.32
C ILE A 80 -6.42 -6.43 -19.02
N LEU A 81 -7.52 -6.50 -18.27
CA LEU A 81 -8.86 -6.66 -18.84
C LEU A 81 -9.24 -5.51 -19.77
N ILE A 82 -9.00 -4.26 -19.36
CA ILE A 82 -9.26 -3.07 -20.18
C ILE A 82 -8.43 -3.09 -21.46
N THR A 83 -7.14 -3.43 -21.35
CA THR A 83 -6.24 -3.51 -22.51
C THR A 83 -6.73 -4.54 -23.53
N ILE A 84 -7.17 -5.72 -23.08
CA ILE A 84 -7.72 -6.76 -23.96
C ILE A 84 -8.99 -6.27 -24.66
N ILE A 85 -9.91 -5.65 -23.92
CA ILE A 85 -11.17 -5.13 -24.49
C ILE A 85 -10.89 -4.07 -25.55
N ILE A 86 -9.98 -3.12 -25.28
CA ILE A 86 -9.58 -2.10 -26.25
C ILE A 86 -8.96 -2.75 -27.48
N TYR A 87 -8.09 -3.73 -27.30
CA TYR A 87 -7.44 -4.42 -28.42
C TYR A 87 -8.46 -5.14 -29.31
N LEU A 88 -9.43 -5.84 -28.72
CA LEU A 88 -10.51 -6.50 -29.46
C LEU A 88 -11.41 -5.49 -30.18
N PHE A 89 -11.75 -4.38 -29.53
CA PHE A 89 -12.55 -3.33 -30.14
C PHE A 89 -11.83 -2.67 -31.33
N VAL A 90 -10.55 -2.33 -31.16
CA VAL A 90 -9.72 -1.77 -32.24
C VAL A 90 -9.60 -2.76 -33.39
N PHE A 91 -9.31 -4.02 -33.11
CA PHE A 91 -9.23 -5.07 -34.13
C PHE A 91 -10.55 -5.21 -34.91
N TYR A 92 -11.69 -5.22 -34.21
CA TYR A 92 -13.00 -5.26 -34.85
C TYR A 92 -13.26 -4.05 -35.76
N VAL A 93 -12.94 -2.84 -35.28
CA VAL A 93 -13.07 -1.61 -36.09
C VAL A 93 -12.19 -1.67 -37.33
N PHE A 94 -10.94 -2.12 -37.22
CA PHE A 94 -10.05 -2.29 -38.37
C PHE A 94 -10.56 -3.34 -39.37
N ALA A 95 -11.10 -4.46 -38.89
CA ALA A 95 -11.70 -5.47 -39.75
C ALA A 95 -12.90 -4.92 -40.56
N VAL A 96 -13.81 -4.20 -39.88
CA VAL A 96 -14.98 -3.58 -40.53
C VAL A 96 -14.58 -2.52 -41.56
N ILE A 97 -13.56 -1.69 -41.25
CA ILE A 97 -13.05 -0.69 -42.20
C ILE A 97 -12.39 -1.38 -43.41
N GLY A 98 -11.69 -2.50 -43.19
CA GLY A 98 -11.08 -3.29 -44.26
C GLY A 98 -12.11 -3.85 -45.25
N GLU A 99 -13.29 -4.26 -44.76
CA GLU A 99 -14.39 -4.71 -45.62
C GLU A 99 -15.01 -3.56 -46.45
N MET A 100 -15.13 -2.36 -45.87
CA MET A 100 -15.59 -1.15 -46.57
C MET A 100 -14.56 -0.63 -47.58
N GLY A 101 -13.29 -1.01 -47.41
CA GLY A 101 -12.15 -0.67 -48.27
C GLY A 101 -12.06 -1.45 -49.59
N GLY A 102 -12.70 -2.61 -49.67
CA GLY A 102 -12.70 -3.47 -50.87
C GLY A 102 -13.87 -3.23 -51.82
N MET A 103 -14.70 -2.22 -51.57
CA MET A 103 -15.96 -1.93 -52.29
C MET A 103 -15.90 -0.65 -53.14
N TYR A 104 -14.71 -0.04 -53.32
CA TYR A 104 -14.47 1.08 -54.24
C TYR A 104 -13.40 0.77 -55.29
#